data_AF-A0A970Q655-F1
#
_entry.id   AF-A0A970Q655-F1
#
_cell.length_a   1.000
_cell.length_b   1.000
_cell.length_c   1.000
_cell.angle_alpha   90.00
_cell.angle_beta   90.00
_cell.angle_gamma   90.00
#
_symmetry.space_group_name_H-M   'P 1'
#
loop_
_entity.id
_entity.type
_entity.pdbx_description
1 polymer ?
#
loop_
_entity_poly.entity_id
_entity_poly.type
_entity_poly.pdbx_seq_one_letter_code
_entity_poly.pdbx_strand_id
1 'polypeptide(L)'
;MEFRGLKAQYQRYKDEINSAIQKVLVNADFIGGAEVKRLEERLAQYVGVKHCISCANGTDAMSLVMMAWDIKEGDGVFVPDFTFFSTGEVVASRGAT
;
A
#
# COMPACT_ATOMS: atom_id res chain seq x y z
N MET A 1 -1.17 -19.37 21.49
CA MET A 1 -1.75 -18.02 21.31
C MET A 1 -0.98 -17.36 20.18
N GLU A 2 -1.63 -16.93 19.11
CA GLU A 2 -0.98 -16.21 18.01
C GLU A 2 -0.97 -14.72 18.33
N PHE A 3 0.16 -14.03 18.12
CA PHE A 3 0.25 -12.58 18.34
C PHE A 3 -0.73 -11.79 17.45
N ARG A 4 -0.93 -12.24 16.20
CA ARG A 4 -2.02 -11.79 15.31
C ARG A 4 -2.69 -13.00 14.66
N GLY A 5 -3.97 -13.21 14.95
CA GLY A 5 -4.73 -14.41 14.53
C GLY A 5 -5.20 -14.39 13.08
N LEU A 6 -4.29 -14.30 12.11
CA LEU A 6 -4.64 -14.26 10.68
C LEU A 6 -5.32 -15.55 10.19
N LYS A 7 -5.03 -16.70 10.82
CA LYS A 7 -5.70 -17.97 10.48
C LYS A 7 -7.19 -17.90 10.77
N ALA A 8 -7.58 -17.37 11.92
CA ALA A 8 -9.00 -17.23 12.29
C ALA A 8 -9.73 -16.29 11.32
N GLN A 9 -9.09 -15.18 10.91
CA GLN A 9 -9.63 -14.27 9.92
C GLN A 9 -9.82 -14.95 8.56
N TYR A 10 -8.82 -15.69 8.07
CA TYR A 10 -8.95 -16.43 6.81
C TYR A 10 -10.08 -17.47 6.87
N GLN A 11 -10.19 -18.24 7.97
CA GLN A 11 -11.28 -19.23 8.09
C GLN A 11 -12.65 -18.56 8.07
N ARG A 12 -12.80 -17.37 8.67
CA ARG A 12 -14.06 -16.63 8.67
C ARG A 12 -14.51 -16.18 7.27
N TYR A 13 -13.57 -15.83 6.39
CA TYR A 13 -13.84 -15.29 5.05
C TYR A 13 -13.39 -16.23 3.93
N LYS A 14 -13.20 -17.52 4.24
CA LYS A 14 -12.52 -18.49 3.37
C LYS A 14 -13.15 -18.60 2.00
N ASP A 15 -14.47 -18.72 1.95
CA ASP A 15 -15.19 -18.94 0.70
C ASP A 15 -15.13 -17.72 -0.23
N GLU A 16 -15.25 -16.51 0.36
CA GLU A 16 -15.12 -15.25 -0.38
C GLU A 16 -13.71 -15.04 -0.93
N ILE A 17 -12.68 -15.25 -0.09
CA ILE A 17 -11.27 -15.11 -0.46
C ILE A 17 -10.92 -16.12 -1.56
N ASN A 18 -11.26 -17.40 -1.37
CA ASN A 18 -10.92 -18.45 -2.34
C ASN A 18 -11.64 -18.22 -3.68
N SER A 19 -12.90 -17.77 -3.66
CA SER A 19 -13.62 -17.42 -4.88
C SER A 19 -12.96 -16.25 -5.63
N ALA A 20 -12.52 -15.21 -4.90
CA ALA A 20 -11.83 -14.08 -5.50
C ALA A 20 -10.47 -14.47 -6.11
N ILE A 21 -9.68 -15.28 -5.40
CA ILE A 21 -8.40 -15.83 -5.91
C ILE A 21 -8.65 -16.63 -7.19
N GLN A 22 -9.63 -17.54 -7.17
CA GLN A 22 -9.93 -18.39 -8.33
C GLN A 22 -10.32 -17.57 -9.56
N LYS A 23 -11.08 -16.47 -9.39
CA LYS A 23 -11.45 -15.58 -10.49
C LYS A 23 -10.23 -14.95 -11.15
N VAL A 24 -9.28 -14.43 -10.36
CA VAL A 24 -8.03 -13.87 -10.88
C VAL A 24 -7.23 -14.93 -11.63
N LEU A 25 -7.12 -16.15 -11.10
CA LEU A 25 -6.42 -17.25 -11.74
C LEU A 25 -7.05 -17.65 -13.08
N VAL A 26 -8.38 -17.75 -13.15
CA VAL A 26 -9.11 -18.12 -14.37
C VAL A 26 -8.98 -17.06 -15.46
N ASN A 27 -8.98 -15.78 -15.08
CA ASN A 27 -8.89 -14.66 -16.03
C ASN A 27 -7.46 -14.25 -16.38
N ALA A 28 -6.45 -14.76 -15.64
CA ALA A 28 -5.05 -14.36 -15.74
C ALA A 28 -4.80 -12.84 -15.53
N ASP A 29 -5.64 -12.19 -14.73
CA ASP A 29 -5.62 -10.75 -14.42
C ASP A 29 -4.52 -10.40 -13.38
N PHE A 30 -3.29 -10.83 -13.60
CA PHE A 30 -2.22 -10.78 -12.58
C PHE A 30 -1.64 -9.39 -12.35
N ILE A 31 -1.69 -8.50 -13.35
CA ILE A 31 -1.12 -7.15 -13.30
C ILE A 31 -2.16 -6.15 -13.78
N GLY A 32 -2.52 -5.19 -12.93
CA GLY A 32 -3.45 -4.11 -13.29
C GLY A 32 -4.88 -4.57 -13.60
N GLY A 33 -5.29 -5.75 -13.11
CA GLY A 33 -6.61 -6.32 -13.34
C GLY A 33 -7.75 -5.50 -12.70
N ALA A 34 -9.00 -5.83 -13.08
CA ALA A 34 -10.19 -5.09 -12.65
C ALA A 34 -10.35 -4.99 -11.12
N GLU A 35 -9.92 -6.00 -10.36
CA GLU A 35 -9.99 -5.97 -8.90
C GLU A 35 -9.07 -4.91 -8.27
N VAL A 36 -7.97 -4.52 -8.94
CA VAL A 36 -7.10 -3.42 -8.48
C VAL A 36 -7.85 -2.10 -8.50
N LYS A 37 -8.44 -1.75 -9.65
CA LYS A 37 -9.22 -0.52 -9.82
C LYS A 37 -10.41 -0.47 -8.85
N ARG A 38 -11.12 -1.60 -8.71
CA ARG A 38 -12.25 -1.71 -7.78
C ARG A 38 -11.83 -1.49 -6.33
N LEU A 39 -10.66 -2.00 -5.93
CA LEU A 39 -10.11 -1.79 -4.60
C LEU A 39 -9.77 -0.31 -4.38
N GLU A 40 -9.11 0.33 -5.34
CA GLU A 40 -8.78 1.75 -5.29
C GLU A 40 -10.03 2.63 -5.13
N GLU A 41 -11.07 2.39 -5.93
CA GLU A 41 -12.35 3.12 -5.83
C GLU A 41 -12.99 2.97 -4.45
N ARG A 42 -13.02 1.74 -3.92
CA ARG A 42 -13.56 1.44 -2.58
C ARG A 42 -12.75 2.09 -1.47
N LEU A 43 -11.42 2.06 -1.55
CA LEU A 43 -10.54 2.67 -0.55
C LEU A 43 -10.63 4.20 -0.59
N ALA A 44 -10.69 4.79 -1.78
CA ALA A 44 -10.91 6.23 -1.94
C ALA A 44 -12.22 6.66 -1.28
N GLN A 45 -13.31 5.91 -1.52
CA GLN A 45 -14.61 6.16 -0.89
C GLN A 45 -14.56 5.95 0.63
N TYR A 46 -13.93 4.88 1.11
CA TYR A 46 -13.82 4.56 2.53
C TYR A 46 -13.09 5.64 3.32
N VAL A 47 -11.99 6.17 2.78
CA VAL A 47 -11.19 7.23 3.42
C VAL A 47 -11.82 8.62 3.21
N GLY A 48 -12.64 8.80 2.16
CA GLY A 48 -13.25 10.09 1.82
C GLY A 48 -12.34 11.00 0.99
N VAL A 49 -11.47 10.41 0.16
CA VAL A 49 -10.57 11.14 -0.75
C VAL A 49 -10.94 10.92 -2.21
N LYS A 50 -10.52 11.83 -3.09
CA LYS A 50 -10.86 11.76 -4.52
C LYS A 50 -10.12 10.63 -5.26
N HIS A 51 -8.90 10.32 -4.85
CA HIS A 51 -8.02 9.39 -5.55
C HIS A 51 -7.36 8.42 -4.57
N CYS A 52 -7.27 7.16 -4.96
CA CYS A 52 -6.43 6.13 -4.36
C CYS A 52 -5.58 5.53 -5.47
N ILE A 53 -4.28 5.41 -5.23
CA ILE A 53 -3.34 4.75 -6.15
C ILE A 53 -2.72 3.62 -5.34
N SER A 54 -3.01 2.38 -5.73
CA SER A 54 -2.37 1.21 -5.15
C SER A 54 -0.92 1.11 -5.63
N CYS A 55 -0.06 0.62 -4.76
CA CYS A 55 1.34 0.38 -5.06
C CYS A 55 1.81 -0.88 -4.31
N ALA A 56 3.07 -1.28 -4.50
CA ALA A 56 3.54 -2.57 -4.00
C ALA A 56 3.62 -2.65 -2.46
N ASN A 57 3.96 -1.55 -1.78
CA ASN A 57 4.10 -1.51 -0.32
C ASN A 57 4.10 -0.06 0.22
N GLY A 58 4.15 0.09 1.55
CA GLY A 58 4.12 1.40 2.21
C GLY A 58 5.38 2.26 2.07
N THR A 59 6.56 1.65 1.88
CA THR A 59 7.80 2.39 1.59
C THR A 59 7.73 3.01 0.20
N ASP A 60 7.30 2.24 -0.81
CA ASP A 60 7.09 2.74 -2.17
C ASP A 60 6.05 3.86 -2.19
N ALA A 61 4.97 3.75 -1.41
CA ALA A 61 3.95 4.79 -1.30
C ALA A 61 4.57 6.14 -0.89
N MET A 62 5.43 6.15 0.12
CA MET A 62 6.10 7.38 0.57
C MET A 62 7.15 7.85 -0.45
N SER A 63 7.94 6.94 -1.02
CA SER A 63 8.92 7.27 -2.06
C SER A 63 8.26 7.94 -3.28
N LEU A 64 7.10 7.43 -3.73
CA LEU A 64 6.35 8.00 -4.85
C LEU A 64 5.87 9.43 -4.54
N VAL A 65 5.44 9.70 -3.30
CA VAL A 65 5.05 11.05 -2.87
C VAL A 65 6.25 11.99 -2.87
N MET A 66 7.41 11.56 -2.36
CA MET A 66 8.64 12.36 -2.38
C MET A 66 9.07 12.69 -3.81
N MET A 67 8.96 11.73 -4.73
CA MET A 67 9.23 11.94 -6.16
C MET A 67 8.23 12.94 -6.77
N ALA A 68 6.94 12.81 -6.46
CA ALA A 68 5.90 13.69 -6.99
C ALA A 68 6.03 15.14 -6.49
N TRP A 69 6.60 15.34 -5.30
CA TRP A 69 6.90 16.66 -4.73
C TRP A 69 8.30 17.19 -5.11
N ASP A 70 9.06 16.46 -5.93
CA ASP A 70 10.45 16.80 -6.32
C ASP A 70 11.39 17.00 -5.13
N ILE A 71 11.19 16.24 -4.04
CA ILE A 71 12.09 16.24 -2.88
C ILE A 71 13.46 15.67 -3.32
N LYS A 72 14.51 16.38 -2.93
CA LYS A 72 15.90 16.13 -3.36
C LYS A 72 16.92 16.69 -2.37
N GLU A 73 18.19 16.57 -2.74
CA GLU A 73 19.31 17.17 -1.99
C GLU A 73 19.10 18.66 -1.71
N GLY A 74 19.31 19.05 -0.45
CA GLY A 74 19.07 20.40 0.05
C GLY A 74 17.70 20.62 0.70
N ASP A 75 16.75 19.70 0.54
CA ASP A 75 15.44 19.77 1.19
C ASP A 75 15.43 19.17 2.60
N GLY A 76 14.60 19.75 3.47
CA GLY A 76 14.37 19.28 4.83
C GLY A 76 13.03 18.55 4.98
N VAL A 77 13.03 17.32 5.48
CA VAL A 77 11.81 16.54 5.77
C VAL A 77 11.80 16.09 7.23
N PHE A 78 10.87 16.64 8.01
CA PHE A 78 10.74 16.33 9.43
C PHE A 78 9.97 15.03 9.66
N VAL A 79 10.59 14.09 10.36
CA VAL A 79 9.99 12.79 10.71
C VAL A 79 10.13 12.50 12.21
N PRO A 80 9.23 11.70 12.82
CA PRO A 80 9.40 11.26 14.21
C PRO A 80 10.63 10.36 14.37
N ASP A 81 11.34 10.47 15.49
CA ASP A 81 12.46 9.59 15.82
C ASP A 81 11.99 8.17 16.20
N PHE A 82 10.83 8.05 16.84
CA PHE A 82 10.24 6.77 17.24
C PHE A 82 9.17 6.30 16.26
N THR A 83 9.60 5.76 15.12
CA THR A 83 8.75 5.20 14.05
C THR A 83 9.44 3.99 13.40
N PHE A 84 8.79 3.37 12.42
CA PHE A 84 9.44 2.35 11.59
C PHE A 84 10.47 2.99 10.64
N PHE A 85 11.57 2.28 10.37
CA PHE A 85 12.73 2.80 9.63
C PHE A 85 12.39 3.46 8.29
N SER A 86 11.40 2.94 7.57
CA SER A 86 11.05 3.44 6.24
C SER A 86 10.65 4.90 6.21
N THR A 87 10.14 5.47 7.31
CA THR A 87 9.77 6.90 7.37
C THR A 87 10.99 7.81 7.16
N GLY A 88 12.16 7.45 7.72
CA GLY A 88 13.41 8.19 7.51
C GLY A 88 14.19 7.74 6.27
N GLU A 89 14.16 6.44 5.96
CA GLU A 89 14.88 5.87 4.81
C GLU A 89 14.50 6.53 3.49
N VAL A 90 13.22 6.77 3.25
CA VAL A 90 12.74 7.36 1.99
C VAL A 90 13.22 8.79 1.78
N VAL A 91 13.49 9.53 2.87
CA VAL A 91 14.05 10.89 2.82
C VAL A 91 15.52 10.81 2.40
N ALA A 92 16.31 10.01 3.12
CA ALA A 92 17.72 9.82 2.83
C ALA A 92 17.96 9.25 1.43
N SER A 93 17.09 8.35 0.96
CA SER A 93 17.17 7.77 -0.39
C SER A 93 16.98 8.81 -1.51
N ARG A 94 16.34 9.95 -1.21
CA ARG A 94 16.20 11.08 -2.15
C ARG A 94 17.37 12.08 -2.07
N GLY A 95 18.31 11.88 -1.14
CA GLY A 95 19.39 12.82 -0.84
C GLY A 95 18.97 13.98 0.07
N ALA A 96 17.73 14.01 0.54
CA ALA A 96 17.22 15.02 1.47
C ALA A 96 17.63 14.71 2.93
N THR A 97 17.39 15.68 3.83
CA THR A 97 17.70 15.56 5.27
C THR A 97 16.49 15.66 6.16
#